data_AF-A0A183M6P2-F1
#
_entry.id   AF-A0A183M6P2-F1
#
_cell.length_a   1.000
_cell.length_b   1.000
_cell.length_c   1.000
_cell.angle_alpha   90.00
_cell.angle_beta   90.00
_cell.angle_gamma   90.00
#
_symmetry.space_group_name_H-M   'P 1'
#
loop_
_entity.id
_entity.type
_entity.pdbx_description
1 polymer ?
#
loop_
_entity_poly.entity_id
_entity_poly.type
_entity_poly.pdbx_seq_one_letter_code
_entity_poly.pdbx_strand_id
1 'polypeptide(L)'
;ERDKLVQYEIHVPTEQIRGLSLVDELQRFFYQDEFSSLVQAWNEQRNLVLKQAAEEFIFPGLVRELRQKLLNESQQAVLRMCAKKLFNYLRIGPYPPDGHRSYEMDTEETASSFVNNRHKSDFHTSGDIDSRSSGAVWPKGARVLALALKNEDDSRKSMVTAVQLDCNGEVVDFLHFHGLLVSRRAPEEMKKIKEEDMQRLSTFMVKHKPQVCVIGCDCRKALFLQEDIQHLVNELANERRLPRIHVELMETELSIVFALSSRASFDLPISYPLLLRQAISLGRRLQDPLFEFSQLVTIENEILGIRWHPLQDSLPRDMLLRALEIEFINRVNEVGVDVNRCLSHPHTAGVIQFISGLGPRKGLHMLKILKHKKTHLTNRMQLVTMIEFGPRVVINCAGFIKIDTSSVRDLDADDVDLLDSTRVHPESYDLAKKMAVDALEYDDTEECDPTVALEEIVHRYIFFTEIVRCLLLWIIVLL
;
A
#
# COMPACT_ATOMS: atom_id res chain seq x y z
N GLU A 1 -34.54 -5.68 1.99
CA GLU A 1 -34.98 -7.04 2.40
C GLU A 1 -34.70 -7.38 3.86
N ARG A 2 -33.46 -7.24 4.39
CA ARG A 2 -33.15 -7.60 5.81
C ARG A 2 -34.09 -6.97 6.83
N ASP A 3 -34.35 -5.67 6.71
CA ASP A 3 -35.25 -4.94 7.61
C ASP A 3 -36.72 -4.99 7.17
N LYS A 4 -37.03 -5.82 6.15
CA LYS A 4 -38.34 -5.96 5.51
C LYS A 4 -38.96 -4.66 4.96
N LEU A 5 -38.16 -3.61 4.81
CA LEU A 5 -38.59 -2.31 4.27
C LEU A 5 -38.84 -2.34 2.76
N VAL A 6 -38.19 -3.25 2.03
CA VAL A 6 -38.31 -3.41 0.58
C VAL A 6 -38.33 -4.90 0.26
N GLN A 7 -39.28 -5.29 -0.59
CA GLN A 7 -39.41 -6.60 -1.21
C GLN A 7 -39.16 -6.45 -2.71
N TYR A 8 -38.42 -7.38 -3.30
CA TYR A 8 -38.23 -7.46 -4.75
C TYR A 8 -38.55 -8.87 -5.21
N GLU A 9 -39.24 -8.98 -6.34
CA GLU A 9 -39.60 -10.24 -6.96
C GLU A 9 -38.97 -10.34 -8.34
N ILE A 10 -38.49 -11.52 -8.69
CA ILE A 10 -37.95 -11.80 -10.01
C ILE A 10 -39.00 -12.67 -10.69
N HIS A 11 -39.59 -12.15 -11.75
CA HIS A 11 -40.57 -12.87 -12.55
C HIS A 11 -39.96 -13.30 -13.87
N VAL A 12 -40.36 -14.48 -14.33
CA VAL A 12 -40.15 -14.88 -15.72
C VAL A 12 -41.09 -14.03 -16.57
N PRO A 13 -40.61 -13.39 -17.65
CA PRO A 13 -41.47 -12.66 -18.57
C PRO A 13 -42.60 -13.56 -19.09
N THR A 14 -43.84 -13.08 -19.05
CA THR A 14 -45.03 -13.84 -19.48
C THR A 14 -45.08 -14.03 -21.00
N GLU A 15 -44.44 -13.16 -21.77
CA GLU A 15 -44.34 -13.25 -23.24
C GLU A 15 -42.89 -13.01 -23.68
N GLN A 16 -42.33 -13.91 -24.50
CA GLN A 16 -41.09 -13.64 -25.23
C GLN A 16 -41.36 -12.74 -26.46
N ILE A 17 -40.29 -12.28 -27.13
CA ILE A 17 -40.30 -11.48 -28.38
C ILE A 17 -41.11 -12.13 -29.53
N ARG A 18 -41.59 -13.38 -29.37
CA ARG A 18 -42.38 -14.15 -30.34
C ARG A 18 -43.78 -14.58 -29.86
N GLY A 19 -44.28 -14.04 -28.74
CA GLY A 19 -45.65 -14.28 -28.25
C GLY A 19 -45.92 -15.69 -27.70
N LEU A 20 -44.88 -16.48 -27.43
CA LEU A 20 -44.96 -17.79 -26.78
C LEU A 20 -44.37 -17.69 -25.38
N SER A 21 -45.01 -18.35 -24.40
CA SER A 21 -44.42 -18.50 -23.07
C SER A 21 -43.35 -19.59 -23.08
N LEU A 22 -42.43 -19.54 -22.11
CA LEU A 22 -41.42 -20.60 -21.96
C LEU A 22 -42.06 -21.99 -21.75
N VAL A 23 -43.22 -22.03 -21.11
CA VAL A 23 -43.97 -23.27 -20.90
C VAL A 23 -44.52 -23.79 -22.23
N ASP A 24 -44.99 -22.91 -23.12
CA ASP A 24 -45.48 -23.30 -24.45
C ASP A 24 -44.34 -23.84 -25.34
N GLU A 25 -43.12 -23.31 -25.20
CA GLU A 25 -41.94 -23.87 -25.86
C GLU A 25 -41.60 -25.27 -25.33
N LEU A 26 -41.69 -25.48 -24.00
CA LEU A 26 -41.47 -26.79 -23.40
C LEU A 26 -42.52 -27.82 -23.83
N GLN A 27 -43.79 -27.43 -23.92
CA GLN A 27 -44.89 -28.31 -24.34
C GLN A 27 -44.63 -28.94 -25.72
N ARG A 28 -43.99 -28.22 -26.64
CA ARG A 28 -43.68 -28.72 -28.00
C ARG A 28 -42.83 -30.00 -27.98
N PHE A 29 -41.97 -30.19 -26.99
CA PHE A 29 -41.13 -31.38 -26.89
C PHE A 29 -41.87 -32.64 -26.45
N PHE A 30 -43.03 -32.49 -25.81
CA PHE A 30 -43.80 -33.59 -25.23
C PHE A 30 -45.16 -33.79 -25.94
N TYR A 31 -45.48 -32.95 -26.91
CA TYR A 31 -46.68 -33.02 -27.73
C TYR A 31 -46.56 -34.13 -28.77
N GLN A 32 -47.60 -34.95 -28.90
CA GLN A 32 -47.73 -35.94 -29.98
C GLN A 32 -48.83 -35.51 -30.95
N ASP A 33 -48.49 -35.46 -32.24
CA ASP A 33 -49.38 -35.01 -33.31
C ASP A 33 -50.26 -36.15 -33.85
N GLU A 34 -51.20 -36.63 -33.01
CA GLU A 34 -52.19 -37.62 -33.40
C GLU A 34 -53.60 -37.23 -32.93
N PHE A 35 -54.61 -37.51 -33.75
CA PHE A 35 -56.00 -37.09 -33.53
C PHE A 35 -56.85 -38.11 -32.74
N SER A 36 -56.23 -39.16 -32.20
CA SER A 36 -56.93 -40.14 -31.35
C SER A 36 -57.37 -39.49 -30.03
N SER A 37 -58.60 -39.77 -29.59
CA SER A 37 -59.13 -39.25 -28.32
C SER A 37 -58.26 -39.62 -27.12
N LEU A 38 -57.64 -40.81 -27.15
CA LEU A 38 -56.69 -41.25 -26.13
C LEU A 38 -55.42 -40.39 -26.13
N VAL A 39 -54.90 -40.04 -27.31
CA VAL A 39 -53.67 -39.25 -27.44
C VAL A 39 -53.91 -37.80 -27.02
N GLN A 40 -55.07 -37.24 -27.34
CA GLN A 40 -55.47 -35.92 -26.87
C GLN A 40 -55.55 -35.85 -25.33
N ALA A 41 -56.18 -36.84 -24.68
CA ALA A 41 -56.23 -36.92 -23.22
C ALA A 41 -54.84 -37.04 -22.59
N TRP A 42 -53.92 -37.80 -23.20
CA TRP A 42 -52.53 -37.89 -22.74
C TRP A 42 -51.76 -36.58 -22.96
N ASN A 43 -51.98 -35.88 -24.07
CA ASN A 43 -51.37 -34.58 -24.34
C ASN A 43 -51.83 -33.53 -23.30
N GLU A 44 -53.11 -33.51 -22.94
CA GLU A 44 -53.64 -32.67 -21.86
C GLU A 44 -52.96 -32.97 -20.51
N GLN A 45 -52.85 -34.26 -20.16
CA GLN A 45 -52.22 -34.67 -18.92
C GLN A 45 -50.73 -34.30 -18.87
N ARG A 46 -49.99 -34.50 -19.98
CA ARG A 46 -48.58 -34.08 -20.08
C ARG A 46 -48.45 -32.57 -19.92
N ASN A 47 -49.35 -31.78 -20.51
CA ASN A 47 -49.33 -30.33 -20.36
C ASN A 47 -49.52 -29.91 -18.89
N LEU A 48 -50.50 -30.49 -18.19
CA LEU A 48 -50.72 -30.22 -16.77
C LEU A 48 -49.48 -30.56 -15.91
N VAL A 49 -48.88 -31.73 -16.15
CA VAL A 49 -47.67 -32.16 -15.43
C VAL A 49 -46.49 -31.22 -15.72
N LEU A 50 -46.30 -30.81 -16.97
CA LEU A 50 -45.24 -29.88 -17.36
C LEU A 50 -45.43 -28.50 -16.74
N LYS A 51 -46.68 -27.99 -16.74
CA LYS A 51 -47.01 -26.72 -16.13
C LYS A 51 -46.73 -26.75 -14.63
N GLN A 52 -47.18 -27.80 -13.94
CA GLN A 52 -46.90 -27.97 -12.52
C GLN A 52 -45.39 -28.09 -12.24
N ALA A 53 -44.67 -28.91 -13.01
CA ALA A 53 -43.23 -29.07 -12.87
C ALA A 53 -42.48 -27.74 -13.07
N ALA A 54 -42.88 -26.95 -14.07
CA ALA A 54 -42.27 -25.66 -14.39
C ALA A 54 -42.55 -24.63 -13.28
N GLU A 55 -43.82 -24.44 -12.91
CA GLU A 55 -44.27 -23.40 -11.99
C GLU A 55 -43.93 -23.69 -10.52
N GLU A 56 -44.06 -24.94 -10.06
CA GLU A 56 -43.85 -25.29 -8.65
C GLU A 56 -42.41 -25.66 -8.31
N PHE A 57 -41.64 -26.16 -9.29
CA PHE A 57 -40.30 -26.70 -9.02
C PHE A 57 -39.18 -25.95 -9.76
N ILE A 58 -39.27 -25.87 -11.09
CA ILE A 58 -38.16 -25.35 -11.92
C ILE A 58 -37.99 -23.84 -11.74
N PHE A 59 -39.05 -23.05 -11.94
CA PHE A 59 -38.96 -21.59 -11.85
C PHE A 59 -38.59 -21.08 -10.46
N PRO A 60 -39.17 -21.58 -9.35
CA PRO A 60 -38.75 -21.19 -8.01
C PRO A 60 -37.28 -21.55 -7.74
N GLY A 61 -36.82 -22.71 -8.25
CA GLY A 61 -35.43 -23.14 -8.18
C GLY A 61 -34.49 -22.17 -8.91
N LEU A 62 -34.79 -21.85 -10.17
CA LEU A 62 -34.02 -20.92 -11.00
C LEU A 62 -34.00 -19.51 -10.44
N VAL A 63 -35.14 -19.01 -9.94
CA VAL A 63 -35.21 -17.68 -9.30
C VAL A 63 -34.33 -17.64 -8.07
N ARG A 64 -34.34 -18.68 -7.23
CA ARG A 64 -33.47 -18.77 -6.04
C ARG A 64 -31.99 -18.78 -6.44
N GLU A 65 -31.62 -19.55 -7.45
CA GLU A 65 -30.24 -19.61 -7.95
C GLU A 65 -29.80 -18.26 -8.53
N LEU A 66 -30.65 -17.63 -9.35
CA LEU A 66 -30.39 -16.33 -9.94
C LEU A 66 -30.21 -15.25 -8.87
N ARG A 67 -31.03 -15.24 -7.81
CA ARG A 67 -30.86 -14.34 -6.66
C ARG A 67 -29.50 -14.51 -6.02
N GLN A 68 -29.09 -15.75 -5.76
CA GLN A 68 -27.79 -16.03 -5.17
C GLN A 68 -26.63 -15.60 -6.09
N LYS A 69 -26.75 -15.84 -7.40
CA LYS A 69 -25.75 -15.44 -8.38
C LYS A 69 -25.62 -13.93 -8.47
N LEU A 70 -26.74 -13.20 -8.58
CA LEU A 70 -26.75 -11.74 -8.57
C LEU A 70 -26.14 -11.17 -7.29
N LEU A 71 -26.47 -11.74 -6.14
CA LEU A 71 -25.88 -11.35 -4.87
C LEU A 71 -24.36 -11.57 -4.90
N ASN A 72 -23.89 -12.76 -5.28
CA ASN A 72 -22.46 -13.06 -5.34
C ASN A 72 -21.70 -12.11 -6.29
N GLU A 73 -22.21 -11.89 -7.50
CA GLU A 73 -21.62 -10.97 -8.48
C GLU A 73 -21.57 -9.53 -7.95
N SER A 74 -22.65 -9.06 -7.33
CA SER A 74 -22.70 -7.72 -6.73
C SER A 74 -21.70 -7.57 -5.57
N GLN A 75 -21.58 -8.59 -4.72
CA GLN A 75 -20.61 -8.60 -3.63
C GLN A 75 -19.17 -8.61 -4.17
N GLN A 76 -18.88 -9.42 -5.19
CA GLN A 76 -17.58 -9.45 -5.87
C GLN A 76 -17.24 -8.10 -6.53
N ALA A 77 -18.22 -7.40 -7.12
CA ALA A 77 -18.01 -6.06 -7.65
C ALA A 77 -17.57 -5.08 -6.56
N VAL A 78 -18.27 -5.06 -5.42
CA VAL A 78 -17.90 -4.19 -4.28
C VAL A 78 -16.54 -4.56 -3.72
N LEU A 79 -16.22 -5.86 -3.57
CA LEU A 79 -14.91 -6.34 -3.12
C LEU A 79 -13.78 -5.83 -4.03
N ARG A 80 -13.96 -5.91 -5.36
CA ARG A 80 -12.99 -5.36 -6.34
C ARG A 80 -12.81 -3.86 -6.19
N MET A 81 -13.87 -3.11 -5.89
CA MET A 81 -13.77 -1.66 -5.66
C MET A 81 -13.00 -1.33 -4.37
N CYS A 82 -13.25 -2.07 -3.28
CA CYS A 82 -12.49 -1.95 -2.03
C CYS A 82 -11.01 -2.24 -2.25
N ALA A 83 -10.70 -3.37 -2.90
CA ALA A 83 -9.34 -3.78 -3.23
C ALA A 83 -8.64 -2.73 -4.11
N LYS A 84 -9.32 -2.23 -5.15
CA LYS A 84 -8.78 -1.15 -6.01
C LYS A 84 -8.48 0.13 -5.24
N LYS A 85 -9.31 0.50 -4.25
CA LYS A 85 -9.04 1.68 -3.40
C LYS A 85 -7.76 1.47 -2.57
N LEU A 86 -7.59 0.29 -1.95
CA LEU A 86 -6.36 -0.04 -1.22
C LEU A 86 -5.14 -0.08 -2.17
N PHE A 87 -5.25 -0.75 -3.31
CA PHE A 87 -4.21 -0.81 -4.35
C PHE A 87 -3.69 0.58 -4.74
N ASN A 88 -4.60 1.55 -4.93
CA ASN A 88 -4.22 2.91 -5.28
C ASN A 88 -3.39 3.60 -4.20
N TYR A 89 -3.66 3.35 -2.91
CA TYR A 89 -2.82 3.85 -1.82
C TYR A 89 -1.47 3.11 -1.75
N LEU A 90 -1.48 1.78 -1.89
CA LEU A 90 -0.29 0.95 -1.78
C LEU A 90 0.68 1.10 -2.96
N ARG A 91 0.19 1.53 -4.13
CA ARG A 91 1.03 1.79 -5.32
C ARG A 91 1.90 3.04 -5.16
N ILE A 92 1.55 3.96 -4.27
CA ILE A 92 2.32 5.17 -4.04
C ILE A 92 3.65 4.76 -3.40
N GLY A 93 4.75 5.03 -4.10
CA GLY A 93 6.10 4.78 -3.58
C GLY A 93 6.46 5.74 -2.45
N PRO A 94 7.56 5.45 -1.71
CA PRO A 94 8.03 6.31 -0.63
C PRO A 94 8.27 7.75 -1.07
N TYR A 95 7.98 8.71 -0.20
CA TYR A 95 8.18 10.13 -0.53
C TYR A 95 9.68 10.42 -0.70
N PRO A 96 10.11 10.99 -1.85
CA PRO A 96 11.51 11.21 -2.13
C PRO A 96 12.09 12.32 -1.22
N PRO A 97 13.31 12.14 -0.68
CA PRO A 97 13.94 13.13 0.19
C PRO A 97 14.33 14.44 -0.54
N ASP A 98 14.45 14.41 -1.88
CA ASP A 98 14.77 15.57 -2.70
C ASP A 98 13.49 16.28 -3.16
N GLY A 99 13.32 17.53 -2.74
CA GLY A 99 12.13 18.37 -2.96
C GLY A 99 11.79 18.72 -4.42
N HIS A 100 12.38 18.04 -5.41
CA HIS A 100 12.07 18.19 -6.83
C HIS A 100 11.05 17.13 -7.29
N ARG A 101 9.81 17.25 -6.83
CA ARG A 101 8.66 16.80 -7.61
C ARG A 101 8.26 17.93 -8.55
N SER A 102 8.68 17.87 -9.82
CA SER A 102 7.92 18.46 -10.90
C SER A 102 6.69 17.58 -11.11
N TYR A 103 5.58 17.90 -10.44
CA TYR A 103 4.29 17.35 -10.83
C TYR A 103 3.93 17.93 -12.20
N GLU A 104 4.33 17.26 -13.28
CA GLU A 104 3.51 17.27 -14.48
C GLU A 104 2.25 16.46 -14.11
N MET A 105 1.14 17.16 -13.96
CA MET A 105 -0.16 16.49 -13.90
C MET A 105 -0.33 15.77 -15.24
N ASP A 106 -0.22 14.45 -15.24
CA ASP A 106 -0.78 13.61 -16.30
C ASP A 106 -2.31 13.73 -16.23
N THR A 107 -2.84 14.83 -16.76
CA THR A 107 -4.17 14.79 -17.36
C THR A 107 -4.06 13.92 -18.59
N GLU A 108 -4.63 12.72 -18.52
CA GLU A 108 -4.71 11.76 -19.61
C GLU A 108 -5.18 12.45 -20.90
N GLU A 109 -4.30 12.64 -21.88
CA GLU A 109 -4.66 12.63 -23.30
C GLU A 109 -3.58 11.91 -24.11
N THR A 110 -4.06 11.03 -24.96
CA THR A 110 -3.34 10.19 -25.89
C THR A 110 -2.69 11.03 -26.98
N ALA A 111 -1.36 11.13 -27.02
CA ALA A 111 -0.61 11.32 -28.27
C ALA A 111 0.87 10.99 -28.08
N SER A 112 1.31 9.96 -28.79
CA SER A 112 2.69 9.77 -29.22
C SER A 112 3.28 11.07 -29.76
N SER A 113 4.46 11.48 -29.28
CA SER A 113 5.52 12.13 -30.06
C SER A 113 6.75 12.38 -29.18
N PHE A 114 7.88 11.80 -29.58
CA PHE A 114 9.21 12.22 -29.14
C PHE A 114 9.40 13.72 -29.38
N VAL A 115 9.60 14.52 -28.34
CA VAL A 115 10.20 15.86 -28.48
C VAL A 115 11.21 16.09 -27.37
N ASN A 116 12.48 16.14 -27.78
CA ASN A 116 13.60 16.65 -27.02
C ASN A 116 13.34 18.09 -26.57
N ASN A 117 13.49 18.38 -25.27
CA ASN A 117 13.92 19.71 -24.86
C ASN A 117 14.86 19.65 -23.64
N ARG A 118 16.15 19.74 -23.96
CA ARG A 118 17.23 20.04 -23.03
C ARG A 118 17.09 21.50 -22.58
N HIS A 119 16.69 21.75 -21.34
CA HIS A 119 17.02 23.01 -20.66
C HIS A 119 17.81 22.69 -19.38
N LYS A 120 19.13 22.88 -19.50
CA LYS A 120 20.10 22.90 -18.41
C LYS A 120 19.84 24.16 -17.58
N SER A 121 19.45 24.00 -16.31
CA SER A 121 19.60 25.04 -15.30
C SER A 121 20.63 24.56 -14.29
N ASP A 122 21.87 25.03 -14.47
CA ASP A 122 22.96 24.84 -13.54
C ASP A 122 22.67 25.64 -12.26
N PHE A 123 22.40 24.95 -11.15
CA PHE A 123 22.45 25.55 -9.82
C PHE A 123 23.35 24.69 -8.92
N HIS A 124 24.56 25.20 -8.66
CA HIS A 124 25.49 24.64 -7.71
C HIS A 124 25.01 24.93 -6.28
N THR A 125 24.57 23.91 -5.56
CA THR A 125 24.36 23.97 -4.11
C THR A 125 25.50 23.25 -3.39
N SER A 126 26.20 24.01 -2.54
CA SER A 126 27.22 23.52 -1.62
C SER A 126 26.64 22.53 -0.62
N GLY A 127 27.22 21.33 -0.60
CA GLY A 127 27.60 20.58 0.60
C GLY A 127 26.51 20.18 1.60
N ASP A 128 25.90 19.02 1.37
CA ASP A 128 25.62 18.05 2.45
C ASP A 128 26.28 16.72 2.03
N ILE A 129 27.28 16.28 2.79
CA ILE A 129 28.15 15.13 2.49
C ILE A 129 27.45 13.78 2.78
N ASP A 130 26.26 13.79 3.39
CA ASP A 130 25.53 12.57 3.81
C ASP A 130 24.50 12.03 2.80
N SER A 131 24.31 12.68 1.65
CA SER A 131 23.40 12.23 0.59
C SER A 131 24.03 11.21 -0.38
N ARG A 132 25.32 10.90 -0.23
CA ARG A 132 26.08 9.98 -1.10
C ARG A 132 26.14 8.53 -0.62
N SER A 133 25.14 8.04 0.10
CA SER A 133 24.95 6.59 0.27
C SER A 133 24.34 6.01 -1.00
N SER A 134 25.13 6.00 -2.07
CA SER A 134 24.72 5.66 -3.44
C SER A 134 24.63 4.14 -3.69
N GLY A 135 24.44 3.34 -2.63
CA GLY A 135 24.44 1.87 -2.68
C GLY A 135 23.47 1.17 -1.71
N ALA A 136 22.64 1.92 -0.97
CA ALA A 136 21.61 1.32 -0.13
C ALA A 136 20.47 0.75 -0.98
N VAL A 137 20.02 -0.46 -0.65
CA VAL A 137 18.94 -1.16 -1.40
C VAL A 137 17.60 -0.42 -1.32
N TRP A 138 17.43 0.36 -0.26
CA TRP A 138 16.26 1.20 -0.02
C TRP A 138 16.66 2.66 0.09
N PRO A 139 15.97 3.58 -0.62
CA PRO A 139 16.19 5.00 -0.42
C PRO A 139 15.85 5.38 1.03
N LYS A 140 16.66 6.25 1.62
CA LYS A 140 16.36 6.84 2.93
C LYS A 140 15.06 7.63 2.82
N GLY A 141 14.14 7.44 3.77
CA GLY A 141 12.88 8.17 3.78
C GLY A 141 13.11 9.67 4.01
N ALA A 142 12.14 10.49 3.62
CA ALA A 142 12.17 11.91 3.92
C ALA A 142 12.00 12.18 5.42
N ARG A 143 12.66 13.19 5.97
CA ARG A 143 12.36 13.75 7.30
C ARG A 143 11.06 14.53 7.21
N VAL A 144 10.04 14.07 7.93
CA VAL A 144 8.68 14.61 7.79
C VAL A 144 8.29 15.42 9.02
N LEU A 145 7.75 16.61 8.79
CA LEU A 145 7.00 17.36 9.80
C LEU A 145 5.51 17.08 9.61
N ALA A 146 4.90 16.30 10.50
CA ALA A 146 3.49 15.95 10.40
C ALA A 146 2.64 16.71 11.42
N LEU A 147 1.50 17.24 10.98
CA LEU A 147 0.56 18.00 11.81
C LEU A 147 -0.81 17.32 11.80
N ALA A 148 -1.29 16.94 12.99
CA ALA A 148 -2.67 16.50 13.20
C ALA A 148 -3.46 17.60 13.90
N LEU A 149 -4.71 17.77 13.48
CA LEU A 149 -5.59 18.81 13.98
C LEU A 149 -6.73 18.18 14.77
N LYS A 150 -7.10 18.86 15.85
CA LYS A 150 -8.34 18.62 16.57
C LYS A 150 -9.16 19.89 16.47
N ASN A 151 -10.18 19.87 15.63
CA ASN A 151 -11.11 20.98 15.47
C ASN A 151 -12.29 20.82 16.42
N GLU A 152 -12.44 21.75 17.36
CA GLU A 152 -13.58 21.84 18.28
C GLU A 152 -14.31 23.17 18.02
N ASP A 153 -15.62 23.22 18.32
CA ASP A 153 -16.43 24.44 18.14
C ASP A 153 -15.88 25.61 18.97
N ASP A 154 -15.34 25.31 20.15
CA ASP A 154 -14.59 26.27 20.95
C ASP A 154 -13.15 26.39 20.42
N SER A 155 -12.81 27.55 19.87
CA SER A 155 -11.47 27.84 19.35
C SER A 155 -10.38 27.70 20.40
N ARG A 156 -10.70 27.79 21.70
CA ARG A 156 -9.72 27.61 22.79
C ARG A 156 -9.38 26.15 23.07
N LYS A 157 -10.23 25.22 22.64
CA LYS A 157 -10.03 23.76 22.75
C LYS A 157 -9.46 23.15 21.49
N SER A 158 -9.46 23.91 20.39
CA SER A 158 -8.81 23.53 19.16
C SER A 158 -7.31 23.42 19.39
N MET A 159 -6.70 22.35 18.89
CA MET A 159 -5.28 22.09 19.09
C MET A 159 -4.70 21.48 17.82
N VAL A 160 -3.45 21.82 17.54
CA VAL A 160 -2.64 21.20 16.49
C VAL A 160 -1.43 20.57 17.15
N THR A 161 -1.19 19.28 16.89
CA THR A 161 0.03 18.62 17.32
C THR A 161 0.94 18.45 16.11
N ALA A 162 2.15 19.01 16.21
CA ALA A 162 3.20 18.81 15.24
C ALA A 162 4.21 17.78 15.77
N VAL A 163 4.62 16.86 14.92
CA VAL A 163 5.66 15.87 15.22
C VAL A 163 6.71 15.89 14.13
N GLN A 164 7.97 15.89 14.53
CA GLN A 164 9.09 15.67 13.63
C GLN A 164 9.44 14.18 13.62
N LEU A 165 9.40 13.59 12.43
CA LEU A 165 9.91 12.25 12.17
C LEU A 165 11.28 12.31 11.49
N ASP A 166 12.14 11.37 11.84
CA ASP A 166 13.41 11.14 11.12
C ASP A 166 13.17 10.39 9.80
N CYS A 167 14.23 10.04 9.07
CA CYS A 167 14.14 9.30 7.80
C CYS A 167 13.66 7.84 7.96
N ASN A 168 13.63 7.32 9.19
CA ASN A 168 13.23 5.95 9.51
C ASN A 168 11.81 5.87 10.09
N GLY A 169 11.14 7.00 10.33
CA GLY A 169 9.79 7.05 10.90
C GLY A 169 9.78 7.04 12.43
N GLU A 170 10.90 7.34 13.08
CA GLU A 170 11.01 7.51 14.53
C GLU A 170 10.72 8.95 14.94
N VAL A 171 10.18 9.11 16.15
CA VAL A 171 9.80 10.42 16.69
C VAL A 171 11.03 11.12 17.25
N VAL A 172 11.40 12.25 16.65
CA VAL A 172 12.54 13.06 17.11
C VAL A 172 12.10 14.04 18.18
N ASP A 173 11.02 14.77 17.93
CA ASP A 173 10.52 15.86 18.78
C ASP A 173 9.06 16.16 18.43
N PHE A 174 8.30 16.74 19.34
CA PHE A 174 6.90 17.12 19.10
C PHE A 174 6.49 18.36 19.90
N LEU A 175 5.52 19.10 19.38
CA LEU A 175 4.96 20.30 19.99
C LEU A 175 3.44 20.33 19.85
N HIS A 176 2.79 20.95 20.83
CA HIS A 176 1.35 21.21 20.83
C HIS A 176 1.11 22.72 20.72
N PHE A 177 0.25 23.09 19.78
CA PHE A 177 -0.12 24.47 19.48
C PHE A 177 -1.62 24.66 19.66
N HIS A 178 -2.02 25.80 20.21
CA HIS A 178 -3.43 26.13 20.49
C HIS A 178 -3.92 27.31 19.63
N GLY A 179 -2.99 28.14 19.12
CA GLY A 179 -3.27 29.33 18.33
C GLY A 179 -3.28 29.13 16.81
N LEU A 180 -2.70 28.04 16.28
CA LEU A 180 -2.53 27.88 14.83
C LEU A 180 -3.85 27.86 14.04
N LEU A 181 -4.94 27.37 14.66
CA LEU A 181 -6.26 27.29 14.05
C LEU A 181 -7.10 28.57 14.20
N VAL A 182 -6.55 29.62 14.81
CA VAL A 182 -7.26 30.88 15.02
C VAL A 182 -7.48 31.60 13.69
N SER A 183 -8.73 32.04 13.47
CA SER A 183 -9.12 32.79 12.28
C SER A 183 -8.54 34.21 12.28
N ARG A 184 -8.25 34.76 11.10
CA ARG A 184 -7.83 36.16 10.91
C ARG A 184 -8.86 37.19 11.43
N ARG A 185 -10.13 36.77 11.59
CA ARG A 185 -11.23 37.60 12.10
C ARG A 185 -11.42 37.52 13.63
N ALA A 186 -10.60 36.73 14.33
CA ALA A 186 -10.69 36.56 15.78
C ALA A 186 -10.25 37.82 16.56
N PRO A 187 -10.59 37.94 17.87
CA PRO A 187 -10.12 39.01 18.73
C PRO A 187 -8.59 39.14 18.78
N GLU A 188 -8.07 40.33 19.06
CA GLU A 188 -6.62 40.62 19.05
C GLU A 188 -5.82 39.72 20.01
N GLU A 189 -6.38 39.36 21.16
CA GLU A 189 -5.74 38.46 22.12
C GLU A 189 -5.44 37.08 21.50
N MET A 190 -6.38 36.52 20.73
CA MET A 190 -6.19 35.23 20.05
C MET A 190 -5.21 35.33 18.87
N LYS A 191 -5.09 36.52 18.25
CA LYS A 191 -4.10 36.76 17.19
C LYS A 191 -2.68 36.74 17.74
N LYS A 192 -2.46 37.32 18.92
CA LYS A 192 -1.15 37.27 19.61
C LYS A 192 -0.72 35.82 19.87
N ILE A 193 -1.64 34.97 20.36
CA ILE A 193 -1.36 33.55 20.58
C ILE A 193 -0.98 32.84 19.27
N LYS A 194 -1.67 33.18 18.16
CA LYS A 194 -1.33 32.63 16.84
C LYS A 194 0.07 33.06 16.38
N GLU A 195 0.42 34.33 16.55
CA GLU A 195 1.75 34.85 16.20
C GLU A 195 2.85 34.18 17.03
N GLU A 196 2.65 34.01 18.33
CA GLU A 196 3.57 33.28 19.22
C GLU A 196 3.75 31.82 18.78
N ASP A 197 2.66 31.11 18.48
CA ASP A 197 2.73 29.71 18.03
C ASP A 197 3.39 29.59 16.64
N MET A 198 3.18 30.56 15.74
CA MET A 198 3.89 30.62 14.45
C MET A 198 5.40 30.84 14.61
N GLN A 199 5.83 31.66 15.56
CA GLN A 199 7.26 31.84 15.88
C GLN A 199 7.87 30.56 16.49
N ARG A 200 7.13 29.86 17.34
CA ARG A 200 7.55 28.57 17.91
C ARG A 200 7.67 27.51 16.83
N LEU A 201 6.72 27.44 15.89
CA LEU A 201 6.77 26.55 14.74
C LEU A 201 7.97 26.87 13.84
N SER A 202 8.22 28.15 13.54
CA SER A 202 9.40 28.60 12.80
C SER A 202 10.71 28.10 13.44
N THR A 203 10.86 28.32 14.75
CA THR A 203 12.03 27.85 15.51
C THR A 203 12.17 26.33 15.44
N PHE A 204 11.06 25.60 15.53
CA PHE A 204 11.04 24.14 15.43
C PHE A 204 11.47 23.63 14.05
N MET A 205 11.00 24.27 12.97
CA MET A 205 11.36 23.93 11.60
C MET A 205 12.84 24.17 11.32
N VAL A 206 13.40 25.29 11.79
CA VAL A 206 14.82 25.60 11.62
C VAL A 206 15.71 24.62 12.40
N LYS A 207 15.30 24.21 13.60
CA LYS A 207 16.03 23.22 14.42
C LYS A 207 16.12 21.85 13.73
N HIS A 208 15.01 21.35 13.19
CA HIS A 208 14.90 19.97 12.71
C HIS A 208 15.08 19.80 11.20
N LYS A 209 14.99 20.88 10.42
CA LYS A 209 15.15 20.90 8.95
C LYS A 209 14.36 19.77 8.26
N PRO A 210 13.01 19.78 8.36
CA PRO A 210 12.17 18.81 7.65
C PRO A 210 12.36 18.97 6.13
N GLN A 211 12.15 17.88 5.40
CA GLN A 211 12.19 17.84 3.93
C GLN A 211 10.80 17.98 3.31
N VAL A 212 9.76 17.62 4.07
CA VAL A 212 8.36 17.76 3.68
C VAL A 212 7.49 17.98 4.91
N CYS A 213 6.41 18.73 4.74
CA CYS A 213 5.40 18.93 5.76
C CYS A 213 4.09 18.29 5.32
N VAL A 214 3.44 17.52 6.20
CA VAL A 214 2.11 16.95 5.96
C VAL A 214 1.13 17.43 7.01
N ILE A 215 -0.06 17.80 6.56
CA ILE A 215 -1.15 18.28 7.41
C ILE A 215 -2.36 17.36 7.21
N GLY A 216 -2.90 16.84 8.31
CA GLY A 216 -4.14 16.08 8.28
C GLY A 216 -5.30 16.93 7.75
N CYS A 217 -6.07 16.43 6.81
CA CYS A 217 -7.23 17.13 6.26
C CYS A 217 -8.52 16.51 6.82
N ASP A 218 -9.04 17.09 7.89
CA ASP A 218 -10.32 16.73 8.51
C ASP A 218 -11.37 17.85 8.41
N CYS A 219 -10.93 19.10 8.22
CA CYS A 219 -11.79 20.27 8.24
C CYS A 219 -11.28 21.37 7.29
N ARG A 220 -12.16 22.32 6.95
CA ARG A 220 -11.79 23.49 6.12
C ARG A 220 -10.66 24.33 6.73
N LYS A 221 -10.48 24.32 8.06
CA LYS A 221 -9.41 25.07 8.72
C LYS A 221 -8.01 24.54 8.35
N ALA A 222 -7.88 23.27 7.98
CA ALA A 222 -6.62 22.70 7.50
C ALA A 222 -6.10 23.39 6.23
N LEU A 223 -6.99 23.85 5.34
CA LEU A 223 -6.63 24.60 4.13
C LEU A 223 -5.97 25.94 4.48
N PHE A 224 -6.56 26.68 5.44
CA PHE A 224 -5.97 27.94 5.89
C PHE A 224 -4.64 27.73 6.62
N LEU A 225 -4.52 26.64 7.38
CA LEU A 225 -3.25 26.28 8.02
C LEU A 225 -2.18 25.94 6.98
N GLN A 226 -2.53 25.24 5.89
CA GLN A 226 -1.63 24.96 4.79
C GLN A 226 -1.12 26.25 4.15
N GLU A 227 -2.00 27.21 3.87
CA GLU A 227 -1.61 28.52 3.33
C GLU A 227 -0.63 29.25 4.28
N ASP A 228 -0.95 29.33 5.57
CA ASP A 228 -0.12 30.01 6.56
C ASP A 228 1.26 29.32 6.73
N ILE A 229 1.32 27.99 6.73
CA ILE A 229 2.60 27.25 6.78
C ILE A 229 3.38 27.38 5.47
N GLN A 230 2.70 27.38 4.32
CA GLN A 230 3.36 27.57 3.03
C GLN A 230 4.00 28.96 2.92
N HIS A 231 3.33 29.99 3.46
CA HIS A 231 3.91 31.34 3.60
C HIS A 231 5.14 31.31 4.50
N LEU A 232 5.06 30.70 5.69
CA LEU A 232 6.20 30.57 6.60
C LEU A 232 7.40 29.86 5.95
N VAL A 233 7.16 28.76 5.23
CA VAL A 233 8.21 28.02 4.50
C VAL A 233 8.87 28.90 3.46
N ASN A 234 8.08 29.67 2.69
CA ASN A 234 8.63 30.57 1.68
C ASN A 234 9.47 31.70 2.30
N GLU A 235 9.04 32.25 3.44
CA GLU A 235 9.82 33.23 4.21
C GLU A 235 11.16 32.63 4.68
N LEU A 236 11.13 31.47 5.32
CA LEU A 236 12.34 30.77 5.80
C LEU A 236 13.29 30.36 4.67
N ALA A 237 12.74 30.03 3.49
CA ALA A 237 13.52 29.73 2.29
C ALA A 237 14.20 30.98 1.73
N ASN A 238 13.52 32.12 1.69
CA ASN A 238 14.08 33.41 1.26
C ASN A 238 15.20 33.87 2.20
N GLU A 239 15.05 33.64 3.50
CA GLU A 239 16.07 33.90 4.52
C GLU A 239 17.23 32.89 4.52
N ARG A 240 17.18 31.86 3.65
CA ARG A 240 18.16 30.76 3.56
C ARG A 240 18.34 29.97 4.85
N ARG A 241 17.33 29.94 5.72
CA ARG A 241 17.34 29.16 6.97
C ARG A 241 16.87 27.72 6.76
N LEU A 242 16.04 27.49 5.75
CA LEU A 242 15.48 26.19 5.38
C LEU A 242 15.48 26.05 3.84
N PRO A 243 15.71 24.87 3.26
CA PRO A 243 15.39 24.64 1.85
C PRO A 243 13.88 24.81 1.60
N ARG A 244 13.50 25.09 0.36
CA ARG A 244 12.09 25.15 0.00
C ARG A 244 11.48 23.75 0.07
N ILE A 245 10.48 23.57 0.92
CA ILE A 245 9.78 22.29 1.11
C ILE A 245 8.32 22.38 0.68
N HIS A 246 7.74 21.23 0.36
CA HIS A 246 6.32 21.11 0.04
C HIS A 246 5.48 20.91 1.30
N VAL A 247 4.27 21.46 1.29
CA VAL A 247 3.25 21.29 2.33
C VAL A 247 2.07 20.54 1.74
N GLU A 248 1.96 19.25 2.05
CA GLU A 248 0.92 18.36 1.51
C GLU A 248 -0.24 18.17 2.49
N LEU A 249 -1.45 18.03 1.94
CA LEU A 249 -2.64 17.65 2.68
C LEU A 249 -2.86 16.14 2.56
N MET A 250 -3.22 15.49 3.66
CA MET A 250 -3.46 14.05 3.69
C MET A 250 -4.73 13.70 4.44
N GLU A 251 -5.49 12.74 3.91
CA GLU A 251 -6.67 12.16 4.56
C GLU A 251 -6.33 11.54 5.93
N THR A 252 -7.20 11.73 6.93
CA THR A 252 -6.96 11.34 8.31
C THR A 252 -7.54 9.99 8.72
N GLU A 253 -8.39 9.34 7.91
CA GLU A 253 -9.09 8.09 8.28
C GLU A 253 -8.13 7.01 8.82
N LEU A 254 -7.06 6.70 8.08
CA LEU A 254 -6.05 5.74 8.53
C LEU A 254 -5.41 6.15 9.86
N SER A 255 -5.02 7.43 9.99
CA SER A 255 -4.34 7.90 11.20
C SER A 255 -5.22 7.85 12.45
N ILE A 256 -6.53 8.04 12.28
CA ILE A 256 -7.52 7.94 13.36
C ILE A 256 -7.64 6.48 13.80
N VAL A 257 -7.78 5.55 12.85
CA VAL A 257 -7.87 4.10 13.13
C VAL A 257 -6.59 3.61 13.81
N PHE A 258 -5.43 4.00 13.29
CA PHE A 258 -4.14 3.66 13.90
C PHE A 258 -4.03 4.18 15.34
N ALA A 259 -4.34 5.45 15.59
CA ALA A 259 -4.19 6.04 16.92
C ALA A 259 -4.99 5.32 18.03
N LEU A 260 -6.11 4.71 17.65
CA LEU A 260 -6.99 3.92 18.52
C LEU A 260 -6.64 2.42 18.56
N SER A 261 -5.76 1.95 17.66
CA SER A 261 -5.42 0.54 17.53
C SER A 261 -4.63 -0.01 18.72
N SER A 262 -4.73 -1.32 18.91
CA SER A 262 -3.88 -2.09 19.83
C SER A 262 -2.40 -1.92 19.48
N ARG A 263 -2.11 -1.84 18.17
CA ARG A 263 -0.76 -1.68 17.63
C ARG A 263 -0.09 -0.38 18.05
N ALA A 264 -0.79 0.76 17.97
CA ALA A 264 -0.24 2.04 18.40
C ALA A 264 0.09 2.06 19.90
N SER A 265 -0.70 1.36 20.72
CA SER A 265 -0.44 1.24 22.16
C SER A 265 0.75 0.33 22.49
N PHE A 266 1.11 -0.59 21.58
CA PHE A 266 2.29 -1.43 21.69
C PHE A 266 3.56 -0.73 21.17
N ASP A 267 3.45 -0.01 20.05
CA ASP A 267 4.60 0.61 19.38
C ASP A 267 5.00 1.97 19.97
N LEU A 268 4.05 2.72 20.55
CA LEU A 268 4.28 4.08 21.02
C LEU A 268 4.17 4.19 22.54
N PRO A 269 4.87 5.16 23.16
CA PRO A 269 4.74 5.42 24.60
C PRO A 269 3.29 5.67 25.02
N ILE A 270 2.90 5.08 26.15
CA ILE A 270 1.54 5.23 26.72
C ILE A 270 1.21 6.71 26.99
N SER A 271 2.22 7.53 27.32
CA SER A 271 2.08 8.97 27.55
C SER A 271 1.72 9.76 26.29
N TYR A 272 1.85 9.20 25.09
CA TYR A 272 1.53 9.92 23.86
C TYR A 272 0.02 10.03 23.67
N PRO A 273 -0.53 11.26 23.62
CA PRO A 273 -1.96 11.48 23.44
C PRO A 273 -2.42 11.06 22.05
N LEU A 274 -3.73 10.80 21.89
CA LEU A 274 -4.31 10.33 20.62
C LEU A 274 -3.95 11.22 19.42
N LEU A 275 -3.99 12.54 19.59
CA LEU A 275 -3.67 13.48 18.50
C LEU A 275 -2.19 13.39 18.06
N LEU A 276 -1.27 13.11 19.00
CA LEU A 276 0.13 12.85 18.66
C LEU A 276 0.29 11.54 17.88
N ARG A 277 -0.42 10.48 18.29
CA ARG A 277 -0.42 9.20 17.57
C ARG A 277 -0.95 9.35 16.13
N GLN A 278 -1.98 10.18 15.94
CA GLN A 278 -2.50 10.53 14.62
C GLN A 278 -1.43 11.26 13.78
N ALA A 279 -0.75 12.24 14.35
CA ALA A 279 0.31 12.98 13.65
C ALA A 279 1.46 12.06 13.22
N ILE A 280 1.87 11.13 14.09
CA ILE A 280 2.91 10.13 13.79
C ILE A 280 2.49 9.26 12.60
N SER A 281 1.24 8.78 12.61
CA SER A 281 0.70 7.94 11.53
C SER A 281 0.62 8.68 10.19
N LEU A 282 0.23 9.96 10.18
CA LEU A 282 0.23 10.79 8.98
C LEU A 282 1.64 10.92 8.38
N GLY A 283 2.64 11.17 9.22
CA GLY A 283 4.03 11.27 8.78
C GLY A 283 4.56 9.95 8.22
N ARG A 284 4.30 8.82 8.90
CA ARG A 284 4.69 7.49 8.42
C ARG A 284 3.98 7.08 7.14
N ARG A 285 2.69 7.38 6.99
CA ARG A 285 1.94 7.15 5.74
C ARG A 285 2.54 7.91 4.56
N LEU A 286 3.00 9.15 4.79
CA LEU A 286 3.68 9.92 3.76
C LEU A 286 5.02 9.30 3.40
N GLN A 287 5.80 8.86 4.39
CA GLN A 287 7.07 8.20 4.15
C GLN A 287 6.90 6.92 3.35
N ASP A 288 5.99 6.05 3.76
CA ASP A 288 5.65 4.82 3.03
C ASP A 288 4.24 4.33 3.44
N PRO A 289 3.26 4.40 2.52
CA PRO A 289 1.92 3.93 2.82
C PRO A 289 1.86 2.41 3.03
N LEU A 290 2.72 1.62 2.38
CA LEU A 290 2.68 0.17 2.50
C LEU A 290 2.95 -0.28 3.93
N PHE A 291 4.00 0.27 4.57
CA PHE A 291 4.29 -0.04 5.96
C PHE A 291 3.15 0.41 6.88
N GLU A 292 2.63 1.62 6.69
CA GLU A 292 1.62 2.17 7.60
C GLU A 292 0.27 1.44 7.49
N PHE A 293 -0.23 1.13 6.29
CA PHE A 293 -1.47 0.36 6.12
C PHE A 293 -1.32 -1.08 6.65
N SER A 294 -0.16 -1.71 6.44
CA SER A 294 0.06 -3.11 6.86
C SER A 294 -0.03 -3.33 8.38
N GLN A 295 0.25 -2.29 9.17
CA GLN A 295 0.17 -2.33 10.63
C GLN A 295 -1.25 -2.53 11.16
N LEU A 296 -2.28 -2.21 10.35
CA LEU A 296 -3.69 -2.36 10.73
C LEU A 296 -4.24 -3.77 10.47
N VAL A 297 -3.46 -4.65 9.86
CA VAL A 297 -3.82 -6.07 9.70
C VAL A 297 -3.28 -6.84 10.90
N THR A 298 -4.03 -6.75 12.00
CA THR A 298 -3.78 -7.52 13.22
C THR A 298 -4.87 -8.58 13.43
N ILE A 299 -4.83 -9.27 14.56
CA ILE A 299 -5.88 -10.21 14.98
C ILE A 299 -7.25 -9.52 15.11
N GLU A 300 -7.26 -8.22 15.44
CA GLU A 300 -8.48 -7.42 15.57
C GLU A 300 -9.00 -6.89 14.22
N ASN A 301 -8.20 -7.01 13.15
CA ASN A 301 -8.51 -6.55 11.80
C ASN A 301 -8.94 -5.07 11.75
N GLU A 302 -8.19 -4.18 12.41
CA GLU A 302 -8.50 -2.74 12.45
C GLU A 302 -8.57 -2.12 11.05
N ILE A 303 -7.91 -2.71 10.04
CA ILE A 303 -8.01 -2.34 8.62
C ILE A 303 -9.47 -2.28 8.10
N LEU A 304 -10.38 -3.08 8.66
CA LEU A 304 -11.80 -3.07 8.31
C LEU A 304 -12.55 -1.83 8.84
N GLY A 305 -11.93 -1.08 9.77
CA GLY A 305 -12.44 0.19 10.28
C GLY A 305 -12.31 1.36 9.31
N ILE A 306 -11.47 1.23 8.27
CA ILE A 306 -11.37 2.21 7.19
C ILE A 306 -12.57 2.08 6.24
N ARG A 307 -13.07 3.21 5.74
CA ARG A 307 -14.18 3.21 4.79
C ARG A 307 -13.67 2.99 3.36
N TRP A 308 -13.58 1.73 2.95
CA TRP A 308 -13.21 1.33 1.60
C TRP A 308 -14.31 1.59 0.58
N HIS A 309 -15.55 1.25 0.95
CA HIS A 309 -16.74 1.45 0.11
C HIS A 309 -17.98 1.68 0.97
N PRO A 310 -18.96 2.51 0.53
CA PRO A 310 -20.19 2.75 1.29
C PRO A 310 -20.97 1.47 1.64
N LEU A 311 -20.98 0.49 0.74
CA LEU A 311 -21.68 -0.79 0.91
C LEU A 311 -20.84 -1.91 1.53
N GLN A 312 -19.63 -1.62 2.06
CA GLN A 312 -18.76 -2.67 2.61
C GLN A 312 -19.40 -3.45 3.75
N ASP A 313 -20.27 -2.82 4.53
CA ASP A 313 -20.99 -3.42 5.66
C ASP A 313 -22.01 -4.50 5.20
N SER A 314 -22.34 -4.52 3.91
CA SER A 314 -23.18 -5.56 3.30
C SER A 314 -22.39 -6.81 2.91
N LEU A 315 -21.06 -6.77 2.97
CA LEU A 315 -20.18 -7.87 2.64
C LEU A 315 -19.86 -8.74 3.86
N PRO A 316 -19.65 -10.06 3.68
CA PRO A 316 -19.02 -10.88 4.71
C PRO A 316 -17.60 -10.38 5.01
N ARG A 317 -17.32 -10.14 6.31
CA ARG A 317 -16.06 -9.55 6.78
C ARG A 317 -14.83 -10.31 6.31
N ASP A 318 -14.87 -11.64 6.35
CA ASP A 318 -13.75 -12.49 5.93
C ASP A 318 -13.45 -12.36 4.43
N MET A 319 -14.47 -12.18 3.59
CA MET A 319 -14.25 -11.97 2.16
C MET A 319 -13.61 -10.61 1.89
N LEU A 320 -14.04 -9.57 2.61
CA LEU A 320 -13.43 -8.25 2.52
C LEU A 320 -11.98 -8.26 2.99
N LEU A 321 -11.72 -8.87 4.15
CA LEU A 321 -10.36 -9.00 4.68
C LEU A 321 -9.44 -9.71 3.67
N ARG A 322 -9.85 -10.88 3.15
CA ARG A 322 -9.07 -11.62 2.14
C ARG A 322 -8.81 -10.80 0.88
N ALA A 323 -9.80 -10.04 0.40
CA ALA A 323 -9.62 -9.16 -0.76
C ALA A 323 -8.56 -8.08 -0.51
N LEU A 324 -8.51 -7.52 0.70
CA LEU A 324 -7.49 -6.53 1.09
C LEU A 324 -6.11 -7.20 1.30
N GLU A 325 -6.05 -8.37 1.93
CA GLU A 325 -4.82 -9.15 2.13
C GLU A 325 -4.14 -9.50 0.80
N ILE A 326 -4.92 -9.84 -0.23
CA ILE A 326 -4.40 -10.10 -1.58
C ILE A 326 -3.65 -8.87 -2.12
N GLU A 327 -4.16 -7.65 -1.92
CA GLU A 327 -3.48 -6.43 -2.36
C GLU A 327 -2.17 -6.18 -1.61
N PHE A 328 -2.12 -6.48 -0.30
CA PHE A 328 -0.87 -6.45 0.44
C PHE A 328 0.12 -7.50 -0.07
N ILE A 329 -0.31 -8.74 -0.30
CA ILE A 329 0.53 -9.79 -0.86
C ILE A 329 1.09 -9.32 -2.21
N ASN A 330 0.24 -8.86 -3.12
CA ASN A 330 0.68 -8.37 -4.43
C ASN A 330 1.73 -7.27 -4.28
N ARG A 331 1.46 -6.21 -3.51
CA ARG A 331 2.39 -5.08 -3.37
C ARG A 331 3.68 -5.45 -2.63
N VAL A 332 3.61 -6.21 -1.54
CA VAL A 332 4.79 -6.60 -0.75
C VAL A 332 5.74 -7.45 -1.59
N ASN A 333 5.23 -8.41 -2.35
CA ASN A 333 6.05 -9.24 -3.23
C ASN A 333 6.50 -8.44 -4.48
N GLU A 334 5.68 -7.49 -4.95
CA GLU A 334 6.07 -6.55 -6.00
C GLU A 334 7.14 -5.56 -5.54
N VAL A 335 7.34 -5.27 -4.24
CA VAL A 335 8.34 -4.29 -3.76
C VAL A 335 9.58 -4.99 -3.17
N GLY A 336 9.38 -6.10 -2.48
CA GLY A 336 10.37 -6.79 -1.66
C GLY A 336 10.37 -6.27 -0.21
N VAL A 337 11.01 -6.99 0.70
CA VAL A 337 11.08 -6.62 2.12
C VAL A 337 12.50 -6.78 2.63
N ASP A 338 13.00 -5.75 3.31
CA ASP A 338 14.19 -5.86 4.13
C ASP A 338 13.83 -6.22 5.57
N VAL A 339 14.20 -7.43 5.95
CA VAL A 339 13.92 -8.00 7.27
C VAL A 339 14.76 -7.31 8.35
N ASN A 340 15.97 -6.85 8.04
CA ASN A 340 16.82 -6.15 8.99
C ASN A 340 16.22 -4.78 9.33
N ARG A 341 15.68 -4.06 8.33
CA ARG A 341 14.91 -2.83 8.57
C ARG A 341 13.70 -3.07 9.46
N CYS A 342 12.98 -4.17 9.24
CA CYS A 342 11.83 -4.56 10.07
C CYS A 342 12.21 -4.90 11.52
N LEU A 343 13.43 -5.40 11.75
CA LEU A 343 13.97 -5.65 13.09
C LEU A 343 14.35 -4.35 13.80
N SER A 344 15.03 -3.45 13.09
CA SER A 344 15.47 -2.16 13.63
C SER A 344 14.31 -1.22 13.92
N HIS A 345 13.30 -1.21 13.05
CA HIS A 345 12.15 -0.32 13.14
C HIS A 345 10.84 -1.13 13.20
N PRO A 346 10.36 -1.47 14.42
CA PRO A 346 9.24 -2.40 14.60
C PRO A 346 7.95 -2.02 13.87
N HIS A 347 7.69 -0.73 13.66
CA HIS A 347 6.52 -0.22 12.94
C HIS A 347 6.50 -0.66 11.46
N THR A 348 7.64 -0.99 10.87
CA THR A 348 7.71 -1.49 9.48
C THR A 348 7.45 -3.00 9.36
N ALA A 349 7.47 -3.75 10.47
CA ALA A 349 7.40 -5.22 10.47
C ALA A 349 6.05 -5.80 10.02
N GLY A 350 5.00 -4.98 9.92
CA GLY A 350 3.64 -5.40 9.52
C GLY A 350 3.60 -6.09 8.15
N VAL A 351 4.53 -5.75 7.25
CA VAL A 351 4.57 -6.32 5.89
C VAL A 351 5.04 -7.77 5.83
N ILE A 352 5.78 -8.25 6.82
CA ILE A 352 6.45 -9.56 6.78
C ILE A 352 5.43 -10.70 6.62
N GLN A 353 4.24 -10.56 7.19
CA GLN A 353 3.19 -11.57 7.09
C GLN A 353 2.67 -11.77 5.66
N PHE A 354 2.90 -10.83 4.75
CA PHE A 354 2.42 -10.87 3.36
C PHE A 354 3.49 -11.33 2.36
N ILE A 355 4.69 -11.66 2.82
CA ILE A 355 5.71 -12.29 1.98
C ILE A 355 5.21 -13.67 1.55
N SER A 356 5.35 -14.01 0.27
CA SER A 356 4.91 -15.29 -0.27
C SER A 356 5.50 -16.47 0.52
N GLY A 357 4.65 -17.44 0.88
CA GLY A 357 5.04 -18.58 1.72
C GLY A 357 5.11 -18.31 3.22
N LEU A 358 5.09 -17.05 3.64
CA LEU A 358 4.93 -16.62 5.03
C LEU A 358 3.45 -16.37 5.35
N GLY A 359 3.23 -15.89 6.57
CA GLY A 359 1.95 -15.62 7.19
C GLY A 359 2.21 -15.09 8.60
N PRO A 360 1.18 -14.70 9.37
CA PRO A 360 1.37 -14.05 10.67
C PRO A 360 2.22 -14.90 11.63
N ARG A 361 2.03 -16.22 11.64
CA ARG A 361 2.79 -17.14 12.49
C ARG A 361 4.27 -17.25 12.09
N LYS A 362 4.55 -17.48 10.80
CA LYS A 362 5.92 -17.68 10.30
C LYS A 362 6.72 -16.37 10.30
N GLY A 363 6.08 -15.26 9.96
CA GLY A 363 6.70 -13.93 10.02
C GLY A 363 7.12 -13.56 11.44
N LEU A 364 6.22 -13.77 12.41
CA LEU A 364 6.54 -13.55 13.82
C LEU A 364 7.64 -14.48 14.35
N HIS A 365 7.64 -15.74 13.92
CA HIS A 365 8.70 -16.71 14.25
C HIS A 365 10.07 -16.23 13.77
N MET A 366 10.19 -15.78 12.52
CA MET A 366 11.44 -15.24 11.96
C MET A 366 11.96 -14.06 12.78
N LEU A 367 11.12 -13.06 13.05
CA LEU A 367 11.49 -11.90 13.84
C LEU A 367 11.91 -12.28 15.27
N LYS A 368 11.22 -13.23 15.90
CA LYS A 368 11.55 -13.72 17.25
C LYS A 368 12.92 -14.39 17.29
N ILE A 369 13.24 -15.26 16.32
CA ILE A 369 14.55 -15.92 16.26
C ILE A 369 15.67 -14.89 16.11
N LEU A 370 15.54 -13.96 15.16
CA LEU A 370 16.57 -12.95 14.90
C LEU A 370 16.78 -12.05 16.12
N LYS A 371 15.70 -11.62 16.77
CA LYS A 371 15.77 -10.82 18.01
C LYS A 371 16.38 -11.60 19.18
N HIS A 372 16.06 -12.89 19.33
CA HIS A 372 16.61 -13.74 20.39
C HIS A 372 18.11 -13.99 20.21
N LYS A 373 18.53 -14.27 18.96
CA LYS A 373 19.93 -14.47 18.62
C LYS A 373 20.74 -13.16 18.61
N LYS A 374 20.06 -12.00 18.58
CA LYS A 374 20.67 -10.65 18.46
C LYS A 374 21.55 -10.54 17.22
N THR A 375 21.10 -11.13 16.12
CA THR A 375 21.81 -11.17 14.84
C THR A 375 20.94 -10.61 13.73
N HIS A 376 21.59 -10.00 12.75
CA HIS A 376 20.96 -9.62 11.48
C HIS A 376 20.98 -10.81 10.52
N LEU A 377 20.07 -10.77 9.54
CA LEU A 377 20.10 -11.67 8.41
C LEU A 377 21.21 -11.18 7.45
N THR A 378 22.27 -11.96 7.28
CA THR A 378 23.42 -11.59 6.44
C THR A 378 23.36 -12.19 5.04
N ASN A 379 22.76 -13.38 4.90
CA ASN A 379 22.49 -14.01 3.61
C ASN A 379 21.17 -14.78 3.61
N ARG A 380 20.63 -15.07 2.41
CA ARG A 380 19.37 -15.81 2.29
C ARG A 380 19.46 -17.28 2.73
N MET A 381 20.66 -17.86 2.78
CA MET A 381 20.86 -19.24 3.26
C MET A 381 20.53 -19.40 4.74
N GLN A 382 20.65 -18.33 5.53
CA GLN A 382 20.22 -18.30 6.93
C GLN A 382 18.71 -18.51 7.12
N LEU A 383 17.89 -18.34 6.08
CA LEU A 383 16.47 -18.72 6.13
C LEU A 383 16.30 -20.22 6.37
N VAL A 384 17.21 -21.04 5.82
CA VAL A 384 17.25 -22.49 6.06
C VAL A 384 17.96 -22.79 7.37
N THR A 385 19.19 -22.29 7.53
CA THR A 385 20.09 -22.76 8.60
C THR A 385 19.81 -22.12 9.97
N MET A 386 19.37 -20.86 9.99
CA MET A 386 19.18 -20.10 11.23
C MET A 386 17.72 -20.00 11.65
N ILE A 387 16.82 -19.75 10.71
CA ILE A 387 15.37 -19.60 10.94
C ILE A 387 14.65 -20.96 10.89
N GLU A 388 15.28 -21.96 10.28
CA GLU A 388 14.79 -23.34 10.17
C GLU A 388 13.50 -23.43 9.34
N PHE A 389 13.38 -22.63 8.28
CA PHE A 389 12.28 -22.76 7.33
C PHE A 389 12.45 -24.00 6.46
N GLY A 390 11.35 -24.72 6.27
CA GLY A 390 11.30 -25.86 5.35
C GLY A 390 11.51 -25.44 3.89
N PRO A 391 11.96 -26.35 3.02
CA PRO A 391 12.42 -26.03 1.66
C PRO A 391 11.35 -25.33 0.80
N ARG A 392 10.08 -25.73 0.92
CA ARG A 392 8.96 -25.10 0.20
C ARG A 392 8.72 -23.65 0.63
N VAL A 393 8.96 -23.33 1.91
CA VAL A 393 8.78 -21.96 2.42
C VAL A 393 9.90 -21.07 1.89
N VAL A 394 11.13 -21.57 1.91
CA VAL A 394 12.31 -20.83 1.43
C VAL A 394 12.22 -20.54 -0.06
N ILE A 395 11.87 -21.53 -0.89
CA ILE A 395 11.64 -21.31 -2.33
C ILE A 395 10.56 -20.24 -2.58
N ASN A 396 9.51 -20.21 -1.76
CA ASN A 396 8.44 -19.23 -1.94
C ASN A 396 8.82 -17.83 -1.47
N CYS A 397 9.68 -17.66 -0.45
CA CYS A 397 9.94 -16.36 0.16
C CYS A 397 11.27 -15.72 -0.23
N ALA A 398 12.28 -16.51 -0.62
CA ALA A 398 13.66 -16.03 -0.73
C ALA A 398 13.81 -14.89 -1.75
N GLY A 399 13.13 -14.94 -2.89
CA GLY A 399 13.19 -13.90 -3.93
C GLY A 399 12.57 -12.55 -3.51
N PHE A 400 11.77 -12.53 -2.44
CA PHE A 400 11.09 -11.33 -1.94
C PHE A 400 11.79 -10.72 -0.72
N ILE A 401 12.66 -11.46 -0.05
CA ILE A 401 13.47 -10.96 1.08
C ILE A 401 14.75 -10.35 0.50
N LYS A 402 14.96 -9.05 0.72
CA LYS A 402 16.16 -8.33 0.30
C LYS A 402 17.04 -8.07 1.51
N ILE A 403 18.34 -8.17 1.33
CA ILE A 403 19.33 -7.86 2.35
C ILE A 403 20.18 -6.72 1.84
N ASP A 404 20.27 -5.64 2.60
CA ASP A 404 21.17 -4.54 2.26
C ASP A 404 22.62 -4.95 2.53
N THR A 405 23.26 -5.46 1.49
CA THR A 405 24.63 -5.99 1.53
C THR A 405 25.65 -4.91 1.90
N SER A 406 25.37 -3.62 1.65
CA SER A 406 26.26 -2.52 2.06
C SER A 406 26.34 -2.41 3.59
N SER A 407 25.22 -2.55 4.29
CA SER A 407 25.14 -2.52 5.75
C SER A 407 25.69 -3.78 6.44
N VAL A 408 25.75 -4.90 5.69
CA VAL A 408 26.19 -6.21 6.20
C VAL A 408 27.69 -6.43 5.93
N ARG A 409 28.26 -5.85 4.86
CA ARG A 409 29.70 -5.93 4.56
C ARG A 409 30.57 -5.32 5.68
N ASP A 410 30.05 -4.36 6.42
CA ASP A 410 30.70 -3.77 7.59
C ASP A 410 30.76 -4.71 8.82
N LEU A 411 30.13 -5.89 8.77
CA LEU A 411 30.01 -6.85 9.87
C LEU A 411 30.98 -8.04 9.76
N ASP A 412 32.05 -7.95 8.96
CA ASP A 412 33.05 -9.02 8.75
C ASP A 412 32.40 -10.38 8.37
N ALA A 413 31.39 -10.36 7.50
CA ALA A 413 30.69 -11.56 7.07
C ALA A 413 31.38 -12.19 5.82
N ASP A 414 31.94 -13.38 5.97
CA ASP A 414 32.68 -14.10 4.92
C ASP A 414 31.81 -14.54 3.71
N ASP A 415 30.47 -14.55 3.83
CA ASP A 415 29.53 -15.09 2.84
C ASP A 415 28.43 -14.07 2.45
N VAL A 416 28.80 -12.91 1.90
CA VAL A 416 27.85 -11.91 1.38
C VAL A 416 27.72 -12.06 -0.14
N ASP A 417 26.58 -12.59 -0.60
CA ASP A 417 26.26 -12.60 -2.03
C ASP A 417 25.63 -11.26 -2.45
N LEU A 418 26.21 -10.60 -3.44
CA LEU A 418 25.68 -9.35 -3.99
C LEU A 418 24.24 -9.47 -4.50
N LEU A 419 23.86 -10.66 -4.98
CA LEU A 419 22.53 -10.92 -5.53
C LEU A 419 21.43 -10.90 -4.45
N ASP A 420 21.77 -11.02 -3.16
CA ASP A 420 20.81 -10.95 -2.05
C ASP A 420 20.16 -9.56 -1.89
N SER A 421 20.78 -8.52 -2.46
CA SER A 421 20.22 -7.17 -2.57
C SER A 421 19.17 -7.03 -3.69
N THR A 422 19.13 -8.00 -4.61
CA THR A 422 18.33 -7.96 -5.84
C THR A 422 17.04 -8.79 -5.72
N ARG A 423 16.25 -8.83 -6.80
CA ARG A 423 15.06 -9.70 -6.92
C ARG A 423 15.36 -11.04 -7.55
N VAL A 424 16.62 -11.30 -7.93
CA VAL A 424 17.01 -12.60 -8.49
C VAL A 424 16.77 -13.64 -7.41
N HIS A 425 16.10 -14.73 -7.75
CA HIS A 425 15.87 -15.83 -6.83
C HIS A 425 17.16 -16.66 -6.67
N PRO A 426 17.49 -17.21 -5.47
CA PRO A 426 18.69 -18.03 -5.27
C PRO A 426 18.88 -19.19 -6.25
N GLU A 427 17.78 -19.77 -6.76
CA GLU A 427 17.84 -20.85 -7.77
C GLU A 427 18.43 -20.40 -9.12
N SER A 428 18.45 -19.10 -9.38
CA SER A 428 18.94 -18.50 -10.62
C SER A 428 20.29 -17.77 -10.44
N TYR A 429 20.96 -17.90 -9.29
CA TYR A 429 22.24 -17.21 -9.04
C TYR A 429 23.32 -17.65 -10.02
N ASP A 430 23.43 -18.95 -10.29
CA ASP A 430 24.40 -19.48 -11.25
C ASP A 430 24.15 -18.95 -12.67
N LEU A 431 22.88 -18.76 -13.04
CA LEU A 431 22.51 -18.18 -14.33
C LEU A 431 22.87 -16.69 -14.38
N ALA A 432 22.54 -15.92 -13.34
CA ALA A 432 22.88 -14.50 -13.27
C ALA A 432 24.39 -14.25 -13.32
N LYS A 433 25.17 -15.11 -12.65
CA LYS A 433 26.64 -15.10 -12.69
C LYS A 433 27.20 -15.36 -14.09
N LYS A 434 26.65 -16.32 -14.83
CA LYS A 434 27.03 -16.58 -16.23
C LYS A 434 26.68 -15.40 -17.14
N MET A 435 25.47 -14.85 -17.00
CA MET A 435 25.06 -13.66 -17.76
C MET A 435 25.97 -12.46 -17.51
N ALA A 436 26.51 -12.31 -16.30
CA ALA A 436 27.47 -11.26 -15.97
C ALA A 436 28.81 -11.44 -16.71
N VAL A 437 29.33 -12.67 -16.75
CA VAL A 437 30.56 -12.99 -17.50
C VAL A 437 30.37 -12.73 -18.99
N ASP A 438 29.26 -13.22 -19.57
CA ASP A 438 28.94 -13.04 -20.99
C ASP A 438 28.82 -11.54 -21.36
N ALA A 439 28.21 -10.73 -20.48
CA ALA A 439 28.00 -9.31 -20.71
C ALA A 439 29.31 -8.48 -20.68
N LEU A 440 30.35 -8.98 -20.03
CA LEU A 440 31.67 -8.34 -20.00
C LEU A 440 32.58 -8.82 -21.13
N GLU A 441 32.10 -9.75 -21.98
CA GLU A 441 32.85 -10.33 -23.09
C GLU A 441 34.24 -10.86 -22.66
N TYR A 442 34.33 -11.45 -21.46
CA TYR A 442 35.58 -12.07 -21.02
C TYR A 442 35.92 -13.25 -21.95
N ASP A 443 37.18 -13.32 -22.38
CA ASP A 443 37.67 -14.41 -23.23
C ASP A 443 37.65 -15.74 -22.45
N ASP A 444 37.14 -16.82 -23.06
CA ASP A 444 37.05 -18.18 -22.50
C ASP A 444 38.41 -18.77 -22.02
N THR A 445 39.52 -18.07 -22.28
CA THR A 445 40.89 -18.47 -21.94
C THR A 445 41.36 -17.99 -20.57
N GLU A 446 40.68 -17.03 -19.94
CA GLU A 446 40.99 -16.58 -18.58
C GLU A 446 40.08 -17.30 -17.58
N GLU A 447 40.65 -17.89 -16.51
CA GLU A 447 39.86 -18.38 -15.36
C GLU A 447 39.23 -17.16 -14.66
N CYS A 448 38.11 -16.67 -15.20
CA CYS A 448 37.39 -15.54 -14.65
C CYS A 448 36.49 -16.01 -13.51
N ASP A 449 36.72 -15.48 -12.31
CA ASP A 449 35.79 -15.68 -11.20
C ASP A 449 34.48 -14.92 -11.51
N PRO A 450 33.34 -15.62 -11.66
CA PRO A 450 32.07 -14.98 -11.97
C PRO A 450 31.61 -13.98 -10.91
N THR A 451 32.17 -14.07 -9.70
CA THR A 451 31.91 -13.12 -8.61
C THR A 451 32.54 -11.75 -8.91
N VAL A 452 33.74 -11.74 -9.49
CA VAL A 452 34.45 -10.52 -9.88
C VAL A 452 33.73 -9.83 -11.05
N ALA A 453 33.26 -10.62 -12.02
CA ALA A 453 32.44 -10.12 -13.13
C ALA A 453 31.17 -9.41 -12.61
N LEU A 454 30.51 -10.00 -11.61
CA LEU A 454 29.32 -9.41 -11.00
C LEU A 454 29.64 -8.12 -10.23
N GLU A 455 30.72 -8.11 -9.46
CA GLU A 455 31.20 -6.90 -8.76
C GLU A 455 31.51 -5.77 -9.75
N GLU A 456 32.18 -6.09 -10.86
CA GLU A 456 32.51 -5.11 -11.90
C GLU A 456 31.26 -4.53 -12.57
N ILE A 457 30.25 -5.35 -12.87
CA ILE A 457 28.98 -4.88 -13.43
C ILE A 457 28.26 -3.95 -12.45
N VAL A 458 28.18 -4.34 -11.17
CA VAL A 458 27.52 -3.53 -10.13
C VAL A 458 28.26 -2.20 -9.93
N HIS A 459 29.59 -2.20 -9.99
CA HIS A 459 30.40 -0.99 -9.88
C HIS A 459 30.35 -0.08 -11.13
N ARG A 460 30.39 -0.64 -12.35
CA ARG A 460 30.37 0.14 -13.60
C ARG A 460 28.99 0.73 -13.89
N TYR A 461 27.94 0.00 -13.54
CA TYR A 461 26.57 0.41 -13.80
C TYR A 461 25.82 0.63 -12.48
N ILE A 462 26.21 1.68 -11.75
CA ILE A 462 25.49 2.18 -10.56
C ILE A 462 24.00 2.50 -10.83
N PHE A 463 23.58 2.55 -12.11
CA PHE A 463 22.19 2.65 -12.57
C PHE A 463 21.53 1.29 -12.90
N PHE A 464 22.04 0.17 -12.37
CA PHE A 464 21.50 -1.17 -12.65
C PHE A 464 20.05 -1.40 -12.18
N THR A 465 19.48 -0.49 -11.39
CA THR A 465 18.11 -0.61 -10.88
C THR A 465 17.02 -0.39 -11.94
N GLU A 466 17.28 0.33 -13.04
CA GLU A 466 16.26 0.59 -14.09
C GLU A 466 16.34 -0.37 -15.28
N ILE A 467 17.55 -0.71 -15.75
CA ILE A 467 17.75 -1.60 -16.91
C ILE A 467 17.36 -3.04 -16.54
N VAL A 468 17.73 -3.49 -15.33
CA VAL A 468 17.31 -4.82 -14.84
C VAL A 468 15.82 -4.83 -14.53
N ARG A 469 15.20 -3.73 -14.10
CA ARG A 469 13.74 -3.67 -13.95
C ARG A 469 13.03 -4.00 -15.27
N CYS A 470 13.58 -3.54 -16.41
CA CYS A 470 13.02 -3.84 -17.72
C CYS A 470 13.35 -5.27 -18.20
N LEU A 471 14.58 -5.75 -18.00
CA LEU A 471 15.01 -7.09 -18.42
C LEU A 471 14.44 -8.23 -17.57
N LEU A 472 14.32 -8.05 -16.24
CA LEU A 472 13.76 -9.05 -15.33
C LEU A 472 12.22 -9.07 -15.33
N LEU A 473 11.52 -7.96 -15.57
CA LEU A 473 10.08 -8.02 -15.88
C LEU A 473 9.83 -8.80 -17.18
N TRP A 474 10.75 -8.73 -18.14
CA TRP A 474 10.65 -9.52 -19.37
C TRP A 474 10.83 -11.01 -19.11
N ILE A 475 11.80 -11.40 -18.26
CA ILE A 475 12.07 -12.81 -17.93
C ILE A 475 11.00 -13.42 -17.01
N ILE A 476 10.43 -12.65 -16.07
CA ILE A 476 9.37 -13.13 -15.15
C ILE A 476 7.99 -13.24 -15.84
N VAL A 477 7.77 -12.57 -16.98
CA VAL A 477 6.54 -12.71 -17.77
C VAL A 477 6.66 -13.83 -18.83
N LEU A 478 7.87 -14.29 -19.13
CA LEU A 478 8.16 -15.35 -20.11
C LEU A 478 8.36 -16.75 -19.51
N LEU A 479 8.52 -16.85 -18.18
CA LEU A 479 8.53 -18.09 -17.39
C LEU A 479 7.27 -18.17 -16.53
#